data_AF-A0A957SHE2-F1
#
_entry.id   AF-A0A957SHE2-F1
#
_cell.length_a   1.000
_cell.length_b   1.000
_cell.length_c   1.000
_cell.angle_alpha   90.00
_cell.angle_beta   90.00
_cell.angle_gamma   90.00
#
_symmetry.space_group_name_H-M   'P 1'
#
loop_
_entity.id
_entity.type
_entity.pdbx_description
1 polymer ?
#
loop_
_entity_poly.entity_id
_entity_poly.type
_entity_poly.pdbx_seq_one_letter_code
_entity_poly.pdbx_strand_id
1 'polypeptide(L)'
;MQTTLNGQVLDFEPRAIETALDVIRQRAGLTGTKLACGGGICGACTVLVDGMPTCSCLMPATHMEGKQIQTVEAHGAQNLHPVQKALLAHDGLQCGFCTPGFVNSGIAFYEQWRHARGTETPTRDEVALALGGNLCRCAAYVGIYAAIQQACAGDFDAVNEVQPPRVDALEKVTGAAKYTVDVVLPGQLEGKILRSVYPHAIIKAVDVAAARAMDGVVAVADLMQGQTRVRYVGQPIYGVAAVDEHTAAAALAAIRVDYDVQPAVIGMEQAQADGAPEVYADDKSHIPVSAEGFNLPGTWQNNVRRSLVKATSWRPAAARRRVDAARAGQPTNLVEHTYRNAQQVHTTLEPHASLASWDGPDKLTVYASTQGVHALRTILADHFDLEKEQVQVDSQYIGGGFGGKQRMYAEIIAAVTLARYANAPVRVVGSRMDELSYASLRPGVVTQAALVTKADGAPEAMTIKAFGDSGVAIGSLGATMYGLAAPRVLRDMEDANVVNNTPPGSPFRGPDIPPVLWAIEQAADEAACKHNLDPVALRRKWFPDHEIRNRLL
;
A
#
# COMPACT_ATOMS: atom_id res chain seq x y z
N MET A 1 -29.40 1.38 24.95
CA MET A 1 -29.44 0.17 24.11
C MET A 1 -28.57 -0.89 24.77
N GLN A 2 -28.99 -2.15 24.75
CA GLN A 2 -28.28 -3.27 25.37
C GLN A 2 -27.96 -4.35 24.33
N THR A 3 -26.73 -4.86 24.35
CA THR A 3 -26.27 -5.96 23.51
C THR A 3 -25.44 -6.93 24.33
N THR A 4 -25.20 -8.15 23.84
CA THR A 4 -24.23 -9.07 24.44
C THR A 4 -23.01 -9.18 23.54
N LEU A 5 -21.86 -8.71 24.00
CA LEU A 5 -20.58 -8.71 23.29
C LEU A 5 -19.61 -9.68 23.98
N ASN A 6 -19.20 -10.73 23.27
CA ASN A 6 -18.35 -11.81 23.79
C ASN A 6 -18.88 -12.39 25.12
N GLY A 7 -20.20 -12.58 25.24
CA GLY A 7 -20.85 -13.09 26.45
C GLY A 7 -21.04 -12.07 27.58
N GLN A 8 -20.59 -10.83 27.42
CA GLN A 8 -20.78 -9.74 28.40
C GLN A 8 -21.85 -8.76 27.92
N VAL A 9 -22.69 -8.30 28.84
CA VAL A 9 -23.69 -7.28 28.55
C VAL A 9 -23.00 -5.93 28.40
N LEU A 10 -23.28 -5.24 27.29
CA LEU A 10 -22.81 -3.89 27.01
C LEU A 10 -24.01 -2.96 26.85
N ASP A 11 -24.08 -1.95 27.72
CA ASP A 11 -25.03 -0.85 27.62
C ASP A 11 -24.38 0.34 26.91
N PHE A 12 -25.07 0.92 25.94
CA PHE A 12 -24.58 2.08 25.19
C PHE A 12 -25.73 2.93 24.65
N GLU A 13 -25.41 4.19 24.32
CA GLU A 13 -26.29 5.13 23.63
C GLU A 13 -25.66 5.48 22.28
N PRO A 14 -26.22 5.00 21.15
CA PRO A 14 -25.60 5.19 19.84
C PRO A 14 -25.76 6.62 19.32
N ARG A 15 -24.72 7.14 18.68
CA ARG A 15 -24.82 8.36 17.86
C ARG A 15 -25.46 8.02 16.50
N ALA A 16 -26.06 9.02 15.85
CA ALA A 16 -26.85 8.83 14.62
C ALA A 16 -26.12 8.10 13.47
N ILE A 17 -24.79 8.25 13.37
CA ILE A 17 -23.95 7.65 12.32
C ILE A 17 -22.94 6.63 12.87
N GLU A 18 -23.07 6.24 14.14
CA GLU A 18 -22.16 5.29 14.77
C GLU A 18 -22.42 3.87 14.26
N THR A 19 -21.36 3.19 13.85
CA THR A 19 -21.43 1.79 13.40
C THR A 19 -21.18 0.82 14.57
N ALA A 20 -21.54 -0.45 14.38
CA ALA A 20 -21.19 -1.49 15.34
C ALA A 20 -19.67 -1.59 15.54
N LEU A 21 -18.89 -1.36 14.48
CA LEU A 21 -17.43 -1.32 14.56
C LEU A 21 -16.92 -0.21 15.49
N ASP A 22 -17.55 0.97 15.45
CA ASP A 22 -17.20 2.09 16.32
C ASP A 22 -17.47 1.75 17.78
N VAL A 23 -18.64 1.19 18.10
CA VAL A 23 -18.97 0.74 19.47
C VAL A 23 -17.96 -0.29 19.96
N ILE A 24 -17.67 -1.32 19.14
CA ILE A 24 -16.75 -2.41 19.50
C ILE A 24 -15.33 -1.89 19.75
N ARG A 25 -14.81 -1.03 18.86
CA ARG A 25 -13.43 -0.56 18.96
C ARG A 25 -13.27 0.57 19.97
N GLN A 26 -14.13 1.59 19.92
CA GLN A 26 -13.95 2.85 20.64
C GLN A 26 -14.53 2.79 22.05
N ARG A 27 -15.64 2.08 22.27
CA ARG A 27 -16.29 1.98 23.59
C ARG A 27 -15.87 0.73 24.36
N ALA A 28 -15.87 -0.42 23.70
CA ALA A 28 -15.49 -1.68 24.33
C ALA A 28 -13.97 -1.96 24.31
N GLY A 29 -13.19 -1.18 23.54
CA GLY A 29 -11.73 -1.33 23.46
C GLY A 29 -11.26 -2.59 22.73
N LEU A 30 -12.16 -3.28 22.01
CA LEU A 30 -11.89 -4.53 21.29
C LEU A 30 -11.34 -4.22 19.89
N THR A 31 -10.03 -4.02 19.82
CA THR A 31 -9.34 -3.56 18.61
C THR A 31 -9.05 -4.68 17.60
N GLY A 32 -9.32 -5.94 17.90
CA GLY A 32 -9.13 -7.08 17.00
C GLY A 32 -10.03 -6.98 15.78
N THR A 33 -11.23 -6.40 15.94
CA THR A 33 -12.09 -6.04 14.80
C THR A 33 -11.50 -4.84 14.07
N LYS A 34 -11.03 -5.02 12.82
CA LYS A 34 -10.23 -4.00 12.12
C LYS A 34 -11.04 -3.15 11.14
N LEU A 35 -10.83 -1.83 11.16
CA LEU A 35 -11.27 -0.94 10.08
C LEU A 35 -10.22 -0.89 8.97
N ALA A 36 -10.59 -1.32 7.77
CA ALA A 36 -9.73 -1.27 6.58
C ALA A 36 -10.39 -0.53 5.41
N CYS A 37 -11.47 -1.08 4.85
CA CYS A 37 -12.13 -0.50 3.67
C CYS A 37 -13.28 0.46 4.02
N GLY A 38 -13.95 0.28 5.16
CA GLY A 38 -15.14 1.04 5.53
C GLY A 38 -16.37 0.84 4.63
N GLY A 39 -16.27 -0.03 3.61
CA GLY A 39 -17.32 -0.25 2.60
C GLY A 39 -17.87 -1.67 2.55
N GLY A 40 -17.61 -2.51 3.56
CA GLY A 40 -18.08 -3.90 3.59
C GLY A 40 -17.47 -4.86 2.57
N ILE A 41 -16.33 -4.50 1.95
CA ILE A 41 -15.71 -5.27 0.86
C ILE A 41 -14.63 -6.23 1.36
N CYS A 42 -13.82 -5.81 2.35
CA CYS A 42 -12.59 -6.53 2.70
C CYS A 42 -12.74 -7.61 3.79
N GLY A 43 -13.84 -7.64 4.54
CA GLY A 43 -14.06 -8.57 5.64
C GLY A 43 -13.14 -8.43 6.86
N ALA A 44 -12.27 -7.41 6.93
CA ALA A 44 -11.37 -7.23 8.09
C ALA A 44 -12.11 -6.87 9.39
N CYS A 45 -13.33 -6.32 9.26
CA CYS A 45 -14.20 -5.97 10.38
C CYS A 45 -15.23 -7.06 10.71
N THR A 46 -15.07 -8.28 10.16
CA THR A 46 -16.08 -9.33 10.35
C THR A 46 -16.20 -9.72 11.81
N VAL A 47 -17.43 -9.68 12.30
CA VAL A 47 -17.87 -10.21 13.61
C VAL A 47 -18.97 -11.24 13.36
N LEU A 48 -19.31 -12.05 14.36
CA LEU A 48 -20.49 -12.91 14.29
C LEU A 48 -21.65 -12.23 15.01
N VAL A 49 -22.77 -12.03 14.32
CA VAL A 49 -24.03 -11.55 14.93
C VAL A 49 -24.99 -12.72 14.90
N ASP A 50 -25.40 -13.19 16.07
CA ASP A 50 -26.21 -14.41 16.25
C ASP A 50 -25.61 -15.61 15.48
N GLY A 51 -24.28 -15.75 15.49
CA GLY A 51 -23.54 -16.82 14.80
C GLY A 51 -23.25 -16.56 13.31
N MET A 52 -23.76 -15.47 12.73
CA MET A 52 -23.61 -15.17 11.29
C MET A 52 -22.51 -14.12 11.02
N PRO A 53 -21.59 -14.36 10.07
CA PRO A 53 -20.57 -13.38 9.68
C PRO A 53 -21.20 -12.09 9.17
N THR A 54 -20.83 -10.96 9.79
CA THR A 54 -21.39 -9.64 9.48
C THR A 54 -20.28 -8.60 9.41
N CYS A 55 -20.33 -7.75 8.38
CA CYS A 55 -19.44 -6.60 8.26
C CYS A 55 -19.85 -5.48 9.23
N SER A 56 -19.24 -5.45 10.42
CA SER A 56 -19.56 -4.46 11.46
C SER A 56 -19.39 -2.99 11.03
N CYS A 57 -18.55 -2.70 10.02
CA CYS A 57 -18.37 -1.34 9.49
C CYS A 57 -19.58 -0.78 8.74
N LEU A 58 -20.52 -1.63 8.31
CA LEU A 58 -21.76 -1.20 7.64
C LEU A 58 -23.00 -1.39 8.51
N MET A 59 -22.86 -2.07 9.65
CA MET A 59 -23.96 -2.30 10.57
C MET A 59 -24.14 -1.06 11.45
N PRO A 60 -25.30 -0.39 11.43
CA PRO A 60 -25.59 0.69 12.38
C PRO A 60 -25.52 0.17 13.82
N ALA A 61 -24.99 0.98 14.74
CA ALA A 61 -24.89 0.60 16.15
C ALA A 61 -26.27 0.25 16.77
N THR A 62 -27.34 0.89 16.28
CA THR A 62 -28.72 0.59 16.71
C THR A 62 -29.16 -0.84 16.41
N HIS A 63 -28.60 -1.50 15.40
CA HIS A 63 -28.89 -2.90 15.09
C HIS A 63 -28.22 -3.90 16.05
N MET A 64 -27.36 -3.44 16.96
CA MET A 64 -26.76 -4.31 17.99
C MET A 64 -27.74 -4.64 19.12
N GLU A 65 -28.84 -3.89 19.26
CA GLU A 65 -29.83 -4.08 20.33
C GLU A 65 -30.34 -5.53 20.39
N GLY A 66 -30.24 -6.16 21.56
CA GLY A 66 -30.69 -7.52 21.83
C GLY A 66 -29.90 -8.63 21.12
N LYS A 67 -28.80 -8.31 20.42
CA LYS A 67 -28.00 -9.26 19.66
C LYS A 67 -26.88 -9.92 20.46
N GLN A 68 -26.50 -11.13 20.05
CA GLN A 68 -25.27 -11.79 20.49
C GLN A 68 -24.16 -11.51 19.47
N ILE A 69 -23.15 -10.76 19.88
CA ILE A 69 -22.03 -10.36 19.03
C ILE A 69 -20.75 -11.02 19.52
N GLN A 70 -20.08 -11.75 18.62
CA GLN A 70 -18.77 -12.36 18.85
C GLN A 70 -17.71 -11.69 17.99
N THR A 71 -16.66 -11.22 18.62
CA THR A 71 -15.43 -10.72 17.99
C THR A 71 -14.32 -11.78 18.10
N VAL A 72 -13.15 -11.51 17.54
CA VAL A 72 -12.03 -12.47 17.62
C VAL A 72 -11.57 -12.67 19.07
N GLU A 73 -11.74 -11.64 19.91
CA GLU A 73 -11.35 -11.62 21.33
C GLU A 73 -12.19 -12.56 22.21
N ALA A 74 -13.29 -13.13 21.70
CA ALA A 74 -14.02 -14.18 22.39
C ALA A 74 -13.15 -15.43 22.64
N HIS A 75 -12.10 -15.62 21.82
CA HIS A 75 -11.13 -16.71 21.93
C HIS A 75 -9.73 -16.14 22.12
N GLY A 76 -9.25 -16.19 23.38
CA GLY A 76 -7.94 -15.66 23.78
C GLY A 76 -6.81 -16.70 23.73
N ALA A 77 -5.59 -16.27 24.07
CA ALA A 77 -4.39 -17.14 24.03
C ALA A 77 -4.50 -18.43 24.87
N GLN A 78 -5.30 -18.42 25.93
CA GLN A 78 -5.53 -19.58 26.81
C GLN A 78 -6.72 -20.44 26.39
N ASN A 79 -7.53 -19.99 25.44
CA ASN A 79 -8.74 -20.66 24.99
C ASN A 79 -8.90 -20.48 23.47
N LEU A 80 -7.93 -21.01 22.72
CA LEU A 80 -7.95 -20.91 21.26
C LEU A 80 -9.03 -21.82 20.67
N HIS A 81 -9.77 -21.29 19.72
CA HIS A 81 -10.67 -22.06 18.87
C HIS A 81 -9.87 -22.98 17.91
N PRO A 82 -10.37 -24.17 17.51
CA PRO A 82 -9.72 -25.03 16.51
C PRO A 82 -9.27 -24.31 15.24
N VAL A 83 -10.09 -23.39 14.72
CA VAL A 83 -9.75 -22.51 13.59
C VAL A 83 -8.49 -21.66 13.86
N GLN A 84 -8.35 -21.06 15.05
CA GLN A 84 -7.14 -20.29 15.39
C GLN A 84 -5.92 -21.20 15.47
N LYS A 85 -6.04 -22.37 16.12
CA LYS A 85 -4.96 -23.36 16.21
C LYS A 85 -4.49 -23.80 14.82
N ALA A 86 -5.44 -24.07 13.92
CA ALA A 86 -5.13 -24.44 12.54
C ALA A 86 -4.43 -23.32 11.78
N LEU A 87 -4.89 -22.06 11.91
CA LEU A 87 -4.24 -20.91 11.28
C LEU A 87 -2.79 -20.71 11.77
N LEU A 88 -2.52 -20.98 13.06
CA LEU A 88 -1.17 -20.98 13.61
C LEU A 88 -0.29 -22.06 12.99
N ALA A 89 -0.81 -23.28 12.84
CA ALA A 89 -0.06 -24.42 12.32
C ALA A 89 0.27 -24.29 10.82
N HIS A 90 -0.63 -23.70 10.04
CA HIS A 90 -0.53 -23.61 8.57
C HIS A 90 0.10 -22.33 8.04
N ASP A 91 0.67 -21.49 8.92
CA ASP A 91 1.12 -20.13 8.56
C ASP A 91 0.03 -19.35 7.79
N GLY A 92 -1.22 -19.47 8.24
CA GLY A 92 -2.42 -18.89 7.61
C GLY A 92 -2.52 -17.36 7.77
N LEU A 93 -1.39 -16.67 7.88
CA LEU A 93 -1.30 -15.24 8.11
C LEU A 93 0.08 -14.71 7.68
N GLN A 94 0.18 -13.39 7.51
CA GLN A 94 1.46 -12.70 7.40
C GLN A 94 1.41 -11.40 8.21
N CYS A 95 0.94 -10.29 7.61
CA CYS A 95 0.83 -9.02 8.32
C CYS A 95 -0.14 -9.10 9.50
N GLY A 96 -1.18 -9.93 9.39
CA GLY A 96 -2.16 -10.20 10.45
C GLY A 96 -3.38 -9.29 10.47
N PHE A 97 -3.41 -8.21 9.68
CA PHE A 97 -4.48 -7.21 9.80
C PHE A 97 -5.86 -7.76 9.40
N CYS A 98 -5.93 -8.62 8.39
CA CYS A 98 -7.17 -9.29 7.99
C CYS A 98 -7.49 -10.54 8.83
N THR A 99 -6.53 -11.05 9.61
CA THR A 99 -6.63 -12.35 10.27
C THR A 99 -7.82 -12.46 11.22
N PRO A 100 -8.14 -11.47 12.07
CA PRO A 100 -9.35 -11.49 12.90
C PRO A 100 -10.65 -11.74 12.11
N GLY A 101 -10.79 -11.08 10.96
CA GLY A 101 -11.94 -11.28 10.08
C GLY A 101 -12.02 -12.69 9.50
N PHE A 102 -10.88 -13.24 9.08
CA PHE A 102 -10.79 -14.63 8.62
C PHE A 102 -11.07 -15.64 9.74
N VAL A 103 -10.63 -15.36 10.98
CA VAL A 103 -10.92 -16.21 12.14
C VAL A 103 -12.44 -16.27 12.36
N ASN A 104 -13.12 -15.14 12.43
CA ASN A 104 -14.57 -15.12 12.67
C ASN A 104 -15.33 -15.79 11.52
N SER A 105 -15.06 -15.46 10.26
CA SER A 105 -15.67 -16.14 9.12
C SER A 105 -15.39 -17.65 9.11
N GLY A 106 -14.16 -18.05 9.45
CA GLY A 106 -13.74 -19.44 9.55
C GLY A 106 -14.46 -20.19 10.67
N ILE A 107 -14.67 -19.56 11.83
CA ILE A 107 -15.45 -20.11 12.94
C ILE A 107 -16.89 -20.35 12.49
N ALA A 108 -17.54 -19.37 11.87
CA ALA A 108 -18.92 -19.54 11.42
C ALA A 108 -19.05 -20.68 10.40
N PHE A 109 -18.14 -20.77 9.44
CA PHE A 109 -18.12 -21.87 8.48
C PHE A 109 -17.87 -23.22 9.18
N TYR A 110 -16.90 -23.28 10.09
CA TYR A 110 -16.58 -24.45 10.88
C TYR A 110 -17.80 -24.96 11.66
N GLU A 111 -18.48 -24.11 12.41
CA GLU A 111 -19.65 -24.50 13.22
C GLU A 111 -20.79 -25.04 12.35
N GLN A 112 -21.11 -24.33 11.27
CA GLN A 112 -22.15 -24.76 10.33
C GLN A 112 -21.78 -26.10 9.66
N TRP A 113 -20.51 -26.25 9.27
CA TRP A 113 -20.02 -27.46 8.63
C TRP A 113 -20.04 -28.66 9.58
N ARG A 114 -19.49 -28.51 10.80
CA ARG A 114 -19.47 -29.57 11.81
C ARG A 114 -20.87 -30.00 12.20
N HIS A 115 -21.80 -29.06 12.33
CA HIS A 115 -23.20 -29.37 12.61
C HIS A 115 -23.85 -30.17 11.47
N ALA A 116 -23.62 -29.80 10.21
CA ALA A 116 -24.28 -30.41 9.07
C ALA A 116 -23.61 -31.71 8.57
N ARG A 117 -22.29 -31.84 8.72
CA ARG A 117 -21.46 -32.88 8.08
C ARG A 117 -20.47 -33.56 9.01
N GLY A 118 -20.45 -33.24 10.30
CA GLY A 118 -19.47 -33.79 11.24
C GLY A 118 -18.04 -33.45 10.83
N THR A 119 -17.13 -34.43 10.87
CA THR A 119 -15.71 -34.28 10.57
C THR A 119 -15.35 -34.54 9.11
N GLU A 120 -16.31 -34.49 8.19
CA GLU A 120 -15.99 -34.55 6.76
C GLU A 120 -15.06 -33.38 6.39
N THR A 121 -14.08 -33.61 5.52
CA THR A 121 -13.17 -32.56 5.08
C THR A 121 -13.81 -31.74 3.95
N PRO A 122 -14.03 -30.43 4.12
CA PRO A 122 -14.52 -29.58 3.03
C PRO A 122 -13.46 -29.48 1.93
N THR A 123 -13.91 -29.35 0.70
CA THR A 123 -13.04 -29.04 -0.44
C THR A 123 -12.48 -27.62 -0.32
N ARG A 124 -11.36 -27.36 -1.01
CA ARG A 124 -10.78 -26.01 -1.08
C ARG A 124 -11.80 -24.98 -1.57
N ASP A 125 -12.62 -25.35 -2.55
CA ASP A 125 -13.55 -24.42 -3.18
C ASP A 125 -14.77 -24.12 -2.30
N GLU A 126 -15.24 -25.08 -1.50
CA GLU A 126 -16.24 -24.83 -0.45
C GLU A 126 -15.73 -23.82 0.59
N VAL A 127 -14.49 -23.99 1.05
CA VAL A 127 -13.86 -23.05 1.98
C VAL A 127 -13.65 -21.67 1.32
N ALA A 128 -13.15 -21.64 0.09
CA ALA A 128 -12.92 -20.39 -0.63
C ALA A 128 -14.23 -19.61 -0.88
N LEU A 129 -15.33 -20.32 -1.17
CA LEU A 129 -16.65 -19.72 -1.33
C LEU A 129 -17.15 -19.12 -0.01
N ALA A 130 -17.03 -19.87 1.09
CA ALA A 130 -17.44 -19.40 2.42
C ALA A 130 -16.65 -18.16 2.89
N LEU A 131 -15.37 -18.07 2.52
CA LEU A 131 -14.49 -16.96 2.87
C LEU A 131 -14.39 -15.88 1.78
N GLY A 132 -15.25 -15.91 0.76
CA GLY A 132 -15.20 -14.98 -0.38
C GLY A 132 -15.35 -13.51 0.01
N GLY A 133 -15.94 -13.23 1.18
CA GLY A 133 -16.07 -11.88 1.76
C GLY A 133 -14.82 -11.36 2.49
N ASN A 134 -13.73 -12.14 2.56
CA ASN A 134 -12.51 -11.79 3.29
C ASN A 134 -11.31 -11.63 2.33
N LEU A 135 -10.69 -10.45 2.34
CA LEU A 135 -9.54 -10.13 1.48
C LEU A 135 -8.22 -10.18 2.24
N CYS A 136 -7.19 -10.77 1.60
CA CYS A 136 -5.82 -10.84 2.11
C CYS A 136 -4.82 -10.34 1.06
N ARG A 137 -4.26 -9.14 1.25
CA ARG A 137 -3.26 -8.60 0.31
C ARG A 137 -1.90 -9.29 0.39
N CYS A 138 -1.57 -9.89 1.54
CA CYS A 138 -0.37 -10.71 1.71
C CYS A 138 -0.46 -12.06 0.98
N ALA A 139 -1.63 -12.42 0.45
CA ALA A 139 -1.90 -13.66 -0.26
C ALA A 139 -1.66 -14.93 0.58
N ALA A 140 -2.00 -14.90 1.88
CA ALA A 140 -1.90 -16.06 2.78
C ALA A 140 -2.99 -17.14 2.52
N TYR A 141 -3.76 -17.02 1.44
CA TYR A 141 -4.94 -17.85 1.14
C TYR A 141 -4.66 -19.35 1.14
N VAL A 142 -3.49 -19.80 0.67
CA VAL A 142 -3.13 -21.22 0.64
C VAL A 142 -3.14 -21.80 2.07
N GLY A 143 -2.45 -21.14 3.01
CA GLY A 143 -2.42 -21.54 4.41
C GLY A 143 -3.76 -21.35 5.12
N ILE A 144 -4.48 -20.26 4.80
CA ILE A 144 -5.83 -20.01 5.35
C ILE A 144 -6.78 -21.15 4.96
N TYR A 145 -6.85 -21.53 3.69
CA TYR A 145 -7.79 -22.55 3.24
C TYR A 145 -7.43 -23.91 3.82
N ALA A 146 -6.15 -24.30 3.80
CA ALA A 146 -5.69 -25.54 4.41
C ALA A 146 -6.02 -25.62 5.91
N ALA A 147 -5.83 -24.51 6.64
CA ALA A 147 -6.18 -24.42 8.05
C ALA A 147 -7.66 -24.68 8.31
N ILE A 148 -8.56 -24.02 7.57
CA ILE A 148 -10.00 -24.18 7.78
C ILE A 148 -10.46 -25.59 7.38
N GLN A 149 -9.91 -26.18 6.31
CA GLN A 149 -10.24 -27.56 5.93
C GLN A 149 -9.90 -28.55 7.05
N GLN A 150 -8.70 -28.44 7.64
CA GLN A 150 -8.27 -29.34 8.71
C GLN A 150 -8.96 -29.07 10.05
N ALA A 151 -9.26 -27.80 10.36
CA ALA A 151 -10.11 -27.48 11.50
C ALA A 151 -11.46 -28.21 11.37
N CYS A 152 -12.15 -28.08 10.22
CA CYS A 152 -13.42 -28.77 9.96
C CYS A 152 -13.30 -30.30 10.03
N ALA A 153 -12.17 -30.87 9.59
CA ALA A 153 -11.90 -32.31 9.69
C ALA A 153 -11.68 -32.82 11.13
N GLY A 154 -11.54 -31.92 12.11
CA GLY A 154 -11.35 -32.27 13.52
C GLY A 154 -9.90 -32.49 13.94
N ASP A 155 -8.94 -32.19 13.06
CA ASP A 155 -7.51 -32.38 13.32
C ASP A 155 -7.00 -31.52 14.49
N PHE A 156 -7.75 -30.47 14.88
CA PHE A 156 -7.40 -29.53 15.93
C PHE A 156 -8.30 -29.60 17.18
N ASP A 157 -9.18 -30.60 17.28
CA ASP A 157 -10.12 -30.74 18.41
C ASP A 157 -9.39 -31.08 19.73
N ALA A 158 -8.38 -31.96 19.66
CA ALA A 158 -7.58 -32.42 20.80
C ALA A 158 -6.19 -31.74 20.90
N VAL A 159 -5.91 -30.74 20.06
CA VAL A 159 -4.63 -30.03 20.07
C VAL A 159 -4.67 -28.94 21.14
N ASN A 160 -3.80 -29.02 22.14
CA ASN A 160 -3.77 -28.03 23.24
C ASN A 160 -2.81 -26.87 22.95
N GLU A 161 -1.66 -27.15 22.32
CA GLU A 161 -0.64 -26.16 22.00
C GLU A 161 -0.20 -26.29 20.55
N VAL A 162 0.05 -25.15 19.90
CA VAL A 162 0.60 -25.07 18.56
C VAL A 162 1.78 -24.14 18.61
N GLN A 163 2.94 -24.59 18.13
CA GLN A 163 4.12 -23.74 17.95
C GLN A 163 4.07 -23.16 16.53
N PRO A 164 3.67 -21.90 16.33
CA PRO A 164 3.61 -21.31 15.00
C PRO A 164 5.01 -21.06 14.43
N PRO A 165 5.17 -21.08 13.09
CA PRO A 165 6.41 -20.67 12.45
C PRO A 165 6.81 -19.21 12.74
N ARG A 166 5.85 -18.35 13.08
CA ARG A 166 6.06 -16.92 13.37
C ARG A 166 5.82 -16.62 14.83
N VAL A 167 6.75 -15.90 15.45
CA VAL A 167 6.69 -15.49 16.86
C VAL A 167 5.49 -14.61 17.19
N ASP A 168 4.97 -13.86 16.21
CA ASP A 168 3.88 -12.91 16.39
C ASP A 168 2.51 -13.45 15.94
N ALA A 169 2.44 -14.73 15.55
CA ALA A 169 1.22 -15.32 15.02
C ALA A 169 0.09 -15.38 16.07
N LEU A 170 0.42 -15.69 17.33
CA LEU A 170 -0.56 -15.83 18.42
C LEU A 170 -1.32 -14.51 18.64
N GLU A 171 -0.62 -13.38 18.66
CA GLU A 171 -1.24 -12.08 18.83
C GLU A 171 -2.15 -11.70 17.64
N LYS A 172 -1.80 -12.15 16.43
CA LYS A 172 -2.56 -11.86 15.22
C LYS A 172 -3.84 -12.69 15.10
N VAL A 173 -3.82 -13.96 15.49
CA VAL A 173 -5.03 -14.82 15.44
C VAL A 173 -6.01 -14.55 16.58
N THR A 174 -5.55 -13.94 17.67
CA THR A 174 -6.39 -13.56 18.84
C THR A 174 -6.87 -12.10 18.78
N GLY A 175 -6.35 -11.31 17.84
CA GLY A 175 -6.63 -9.87 17.75
C GLY A 175 -5.88 -9.01 18.76
N ALA A 176 -4.96 -9.59 19.54
CA ALA A 176 -4.14 -8.88 20.53
C ALA A 176 -3.09 -7.96 19.88
N ALA A 177 -2.67 -8.24 18.64
CA ALA A 177 -1.70 -7.43 17.90
C ALA A 177 -2.23 -5.98 17.71
N LYS A 178 -1.45 -5.01 18.20
CA LYS A 178 -1.76 -3.57 18.15
C LYS A 178 -1.05 -2.88 17.00
N TYR A 179 -1.82 -2.52 15.97
CA TYR A 179 -1.33 -1.75 14.83
C TYR A 179 -1.35 -0.25 15.16
N THR A 180 -0.83 0.59 14.26
CA THR A 180 -0.75 2.03 14.52
C THR A 180 -2.13 2.63 14.78
N VAL A 181 -3.14 2.16 14.04
CA VAL A 181 -4.55 2.57 14.20
C VAL A 181 -5.19 2.12 15.53
N ASP A 182 -4.54 1.22 16.27
CA ASP A 182 -5.02 0.71 17.56
C ASP A 182 -4.33 1.39 18.75
N VAL A 183 -3.26 2.16 18.53
CA VAL A 183 -2.58 2.91 19.60
C VAL A 183 -3.47 4.06 20.04
N VAL A 184 -3.58 4.23 21.37
CA VAL A 184 -4.33 5.31 22.01
C VAL A 184 -3.45 5.95 23.08
N LEU A 185 -3.29 7.27 23.02
CA LEU A 185 -2.58 8.05 24.04
C LEU A 185 -3.56 8.89 24.87
N PRO A 186 -3.23 9.21 26.14
CA PRO A 186 -4.03 10.12 26.94
C PRO A 186 -4.19 11.50 26.27
N GLY A 187 -5.43 12.00 26.22
CA GLY A 187 -5.73 13.31 25.61
C GLY A 187 -5.56 13.35 24.08
N GLN A 188 -5.47 12.21 23.42
CA GLN A 188 -5.35 12.14 21.96
C GLN A 188 -6.55 12.78 21.24
N LEU A 189 -6.24 13.47 20.15
CA LEU A 189 -7.17 14.04 19.18
C LEU A 189 -7.14 13.25 17.87
N GLU A 190 -8.21 13.37 17.09
CA GLU A 190 -8.30 12.84 15.73
C GLU A 190 -8.06 13.95 14.72
N GLY A 191 -7.16 13.67 13.78
CA GLY A 191 -6.72 14.57 12.75
C GLY A 191 -7.18 14.14 11.36
N LYS A 192 -7.49 15.12 10.51
CA LYS A 192 -7.85 14.92 9.10
C LYS A 192 -7.18 15.94 8.20
N ILE A 193 -6.98 15.57 6.94
CA ILE A 193 -6.24 16.36 5.93
C ILE A 193 -7.22 16.91 4.88
N LEU A 194 -7.22 18.22 4.69
CA LEU A 194 -7.79 18.88 3.51
C LEU A 194 -6.85 18.67 2.35
N ARG A 195 -7.36 18.16 1.23
CA ARG A 195 -6.56 17.86 0.05
C ARG A 195 -7.07 18.63 -1.16
N SER A 196 -6.18 18.88 -2.11
CA SER A 196 -6.55 19.48 -3.38
C SER A 196 -7.53 18.61 -4.15
N VAL A 197 -8.54 19.25 -4.74
CA VAL A 197 -9.43 18.66 -5.74
C VAL A 197 -8.99 18.97 -7.17
N TYR A 198 -7.96 19.80 -7.35
CA TYR A 198 -7.43 20.19 -8.65
C TYR A 198 -6.05 19.57 -8.93
N PRO A 199 -5.77 19.18 -10.19
CA PRO A 199 -4.48 18.63 -10.59
C PRO A 199 -3.39 19.71 -10.73
N HIS A 200 -3.75 20.98 -10.94
CA HIS A 200 -2.79 22.09 -10.96
C HIS A 200 -3.52 23.39 -10.61
N ALA A 201 -3.06 24.07 -9.56
CA ALA A 201 -3.63 25.36 -9.16
C ALA A 201 -2.64 26.17 -8.33
N ILE A 202 -2.87 27.49 -8.27
CA ILE A 202 -2.25 28.38 -7.29
C ILE A 202 -3.31 28.75 -6.26
N ILE A 203 -3.05 28.46 -4.98
CA ILE A 203 -3.88 28.88 -3.86
C ILE A 203 -3.69 30.39 -3.67
N LYS A 204 -4.78 31.16 -3.76
CA LYS A 204 -4.77 32.61 -3.54
C LYS A 204 -5.03 32.96 -2.07
N ALA A 205 -5.95 32.25 -1.45
CA ALA A 205 -6.30 32.41 -0.05
C ALA A 205 -6.89 31.12 0.52
N VAL A 206 -6.75 30.94 1.83
CA VAL A 206 -7.43 29.88 2.59
C VAL A 206 -8.14 30.55 3.77
N ASP A 207 -9.46 30.37 3.86
CA ASP A 207 -10.26 30.78 5.00
C ASP A 207 -10.54 29.58 5.91
N VAL A 208 -9.98 29.64 7.11
CA VAL A 208 -10.13 28.63 8.18
C VAL A 208 -10.94 29.14 9.36
N ALA A 209 -11.51 30.34 9.30
CA ALA A 209 -12.14 30.99 10.45
C ALA A 209 -13.34 30.19 10.96
N ALA A 210 -14.19 29.72 10.05
CA ALA A 210 -15.34 28.88 10.40
C ALA A 210 -14.91 27.57 11.06
N ALA A 211 -13.91 26.89 10.51
CA ALA A 211 -13.38 25.63 11.06
C ALA A 211 -12.81 25.81 12.48
N ARG A 212 -12.05 26.90 12.71
CA ARG A 212 -11.46 27.20 14.03
C ARG A 212 -12.49 27.55 15.09
N ALA A 213 -13.66 28.07 14.69
CA ALA A 213 -14.71 28.48 15.61
C ALA A 213 -15.63 27.31 16.04
N MET A 214 -15.48 26.12 15.45
CA MET A 214 -16.32 24.98 15.76
C MET A 214 -15.95 24.34 17.11
N ASP A 215 -16.96 24.01 17.91
CA ASP A 215 -16.78 23.32 19.18
C ASP A 215 -16.07 21.97 18.97
N GLY A 216 -15.07 21.70 19.81
CA GLY A 216 -14.27 20.48 19.76
C GLY A 216 -13.10 20.50 18.76
N VAL A 217 -12.94 21.55 17.95
CA VAL A 217 -11.73 21.78 17.14
C VAL A 217 -10.63 22.38 18.02
N VAL A 218 -9.45 21.77 18.02
CA VAL A 218 -8.31 22.19 18.85
C VAL A 218 -7.22 22.85 18.01
N ALA A 219 -6.96 22.34 16.80
CA ALA A 219 -5.94 22.91 15.93
C ALA A 219 -6.36 22.88 14.45
N VAL A 220 -5.93 23.91 13.72
CA VAL A 220 -5.99 23.99 12.25
C VAL A 220 -4.65 24.51 11.76
N ALA A 221 -3.95 23.72 10.94
CA ALA A 221 -2.57 23.98 10.53
C ALA A 221 -2.39 23.93 9.02
N ASP A 222 -1.51 24.79 8.50
CA ASP A 222 -1.06 24.76 7.10
C ASP A 222 -0.07 23.60 6.89
N LEU A 223 -0.40 22.67 6.01
CA LEU A 223 0.46 21.53 5.66
C LEU A 223 1.32 21.82 4.42
N MET A 224 1.07 22.92 3.72
CA MET A 224 1.87 23.38 2.58
C MET A 224 3.10 24.17 3.01
N GLN A 225 3.23 24.50 4.30
CA GLN A 225 4.37 25.25 4.85
C GLN A 225 4.60 26.58 4.11
N GLY A 226 3.51 27.31 3.82
CA GLY A 226 3.54 28.57 3.08
C GLY A 226 3.66 28.44 1.56
N GLN A 227 3.81 27.22 1.02
CA GLN A 227 3.71 27.01 -0.42
C GLN A 227 2.26 27.18 -0.90
N THR A 228 2.08 27.67 -2.12
CA THR A 228 0.74 27.93 -2.67
C THR A 228 0.42 27.05 -3.89
N ARG A 229 1.40 26.34 -4.44
CA ARG A 229 1.21 25.59 -5.68
C ARG A 229 0.80 24.15 -5.43
N VAL A 230 -0.36 23.81 -5.97
CA VAL A 230 -0.86 22.45 -6.08
C VAL A 230 -0.40 21.85 -7.40
N ARG A 231 0.10 20.61 -7.39
CA ARG A 231 0.60 19.90 -8.57
C ARG A 231 -0.13 18.60 -8.90
N TYR A 232 -1.02 18.15 -8.03
CA TYR A 232 -1.83 16.95 -8.24
C TYR A 232 -3.08 16.94 -7.34
N VAL A 233 -4.10 16.18 -7.77
CA VAL A 233 -5.30 15.91 -6.95
C VAL A 233 -4.89 15.05 -5.75
N GLY A 234 -5.32 15.41 -4.55
CA GLY A 234 -4.96 14.70 -3.32
C GLY A 234 -3.77 15.31 -2.56
N GLN A 235 -3.11 16.33 -3.12
CA GLN A 235 -2.03 17.05 -2.44
C GLN A 235 -2.53 17.63 -1.11
N PRO A 236 -1.87 17.36 0.03
CA PRO A 236 -2.25 17.95 1.32
C PRO A 236 -2.18 19.48 1.27
N ILE A 237 -3.19 20.14 1.83
CA ILE A 237 -3.28 21.60 1.90
C ILE A 237 -3.26 22.05 3.36
N TYR A 238 -4.27 21.66 4.14
CA TYR A 238 -4.41 22.01 5.55
C TYR A 238 -4.78 20.78 6.36
N GLY A 239 -4.52 20.80 7.66
CA GLY A 239 -4.93 19.78 8.61
C GLY A 239 -5.86 20.36 9.68
N VAL A 240 -6.75 19.52 10.21
CA VAL A 240 -7.58 19.82 11.38
C VAL A 240 -7.36 18.73 12.42
N ALA A 241 -7.24 19.09 13.69
CA ALA A 241 -7.31 18.18 14.83
C ALA A 241 -8.49 18.55 15.74
N ALA A 242 -9.29 17.55 16.11
CA ALA A 242 -10.47 17.70 16.94
C ALA A 242 -10.64 16.53 17.93
N VAL A 243 -11.58 16.68 18.85
CA VAL A 243 -11.87 15.68 19.90
C VAL A 243 -12.36 14.33 19.34
N ASP A 244 -12.91 14.31 18.13
CA ASP A 244 -13.24 13.09 17.40
C ASP A 244 -13.19 13.28 15.88
N GLU A 245 -13.26 12.15 15.16
CA GLU A 245 -13.18 12.10 13.71
C GLU A 245 -14.31 12.88 13.02
N HIS A 246 -15.51 12.89 13.59
CA HIS A 246 -16.68 13.55 13.00
C HIS A 246 -16.54 15.07 13.07
N THR A 247 -16.08 15.58 14.21
CA THR A 247 -15.81 17.01 14.41
C THR A 247 -14.69 17.47 13.48
N ALA A 248 -13.61 16.68 13.35
CA ALA A 248 -12.53 16.98 12.41
C ALA A 248 -13.01 17.01 10.94
N ALA A 249 -13.87 16.07 10.54
CA ALA A 249 -14.43 16.02 9.20
C ALA A 249 -15.38 17.20 8.91
N ALA A 250 -16.24 17.57 9.87
CA ALA A 250 -17.13 18.71 9.73
C ALA A 250 -16.36 20.03 9.64
N ALA A 251 -15.31 20.20 10.46
CA ALA A 251 -14.43 21.35 10.43
C ALA A 251 -13.61 21.44 9.13
N LEU A 252 -13.14 20.32 8.59
CA LEU A 252 -12.52 20.31 7.25
C LEU A 252 -13.46 20.83 6.16
N ALA A 253 -14.74 20.42 6.19
CA ALA A 253 -15.74 20.86 5.22
C ALA A 253 -16.06 22.36 5.32
N ALA A 254 -15.75 22.99 6.47
CA ALA A 254 -15.92 24.42 6.68
C ALA A 254 -14.75 25.27 6.15
N ILE A 255 -13.61 24.67 5.80
CA ILE A 255 -12.46 25.38 5.22
C ILE A 255 -12.76 25.74 3.76
N ARG A 256 -12.54 27.00 3.39
CA ARG A 256 -12.68 27.47 2.02
C ARG A 256 -11.32 27.79 1.43
N VAL A 257 -11.05 27.29 0.22
CA VAL A 257 -9.81 27.54 -0.50
C VAL A 257 -10.14 28.24 -1.81
N ASP A 258 -9.52 29.41 -2.03
CA ASP A 258 -9.60 30.13 -3.28
C ASP A 258 -8.45 29.68 -4.21
N TYR A 259 -8.82 29.18 -5.39
CA TYR A 259 -7.91 28.60 -6.36
C TYR A 259 -7.91 29.40 -7.66
N ASP A 260 -6.71 29.61 -8.19
CA ASP A 260 -6.47 29.96 -9.59
C ASP A 260 -6.03 28.71 -10.33
N VAL A 261 -6.99 28.03 -10.95
CA VAL A 261 -6.81 26.74 -11.61
C VAL A 261 -5.96 26.92 -12.86
N GLN A 262 -4.90 26.12 -12.95
CA GLN A 262 -3.92 26.17 -14.03
C GLN A 262 -4.13 25.01 -15.01
N PRO A 263 -3.66 25.13 -16.27
CA PRO A 263 -3.59 24.00 -17.19
C PRO A 263 -2.77 22.84 -16.61
N ALA A 264 -3.29 21.62 -16.71
CA ALA A 264 -2.64 20.41 -16.22
C ALA A 264 -2.43 19.39 -17.35
N VAL A 265 -1.43 18.53 -17.20
CA VAL A 265 -1.16 17.39 -18.09
C VAL A 265 -1.31 16.10 -17.29
N ILE A 266 -2.11 15.15 -17.79
CA ILE A 266 -2.39 13.88 -17.11
C ILE A 266 -1.89 12.71 -17.95
N GLY A 267 -1.05 11.88 -17.34
CA GLY A 267 -0.42 10.73 -18.00
C GLY A 267 0.74 11.10 -18.92
N MET A 268 1.46 10.08 -19.40
CA MET A 268 2.65 10.25 -20.21
C MET A 268 2.38 10.94 -21.55
N GLU A 269 1.30 10.56 -22.24
CA GLU A 269 1.01 11.03 -23.60
C GLU A 269 0.84 12.55 -23.63
N GLN A 270 0.05 13.10 -22.71
CA GLN A 270 -0.18 14.54 -22.62
C GLN A 270 1.07 15.28 -22.18
N ALA A 271 1.84 14.74 -21.24
CA ALA A 271 3.07 15.36 -20.76
C ALA A 271 4.16 15.45 -21.83
N GLN A 272 4.20 14.47 -22.75
CA GLN A 272 5.17 14.40 -23.83
C GLN A 272 4.75 15.14 -25.11
N ALA A 273 3.51 15.62 -25.19
CA ALA A 273 3.01 16.33 -26.36
C ALA A 273 3.75 17.66 -26.60
N ASP A 274 3.85 18.06 -27.87
CA ASP A 274 4.41 19.36 -28.22
C ASP A 274 3.55 20.49 -27.64
N GLY A 275 4.19 21.46 -26.98
CA GLY A 275 3.49 22.57 -26.32
C GLY A 275 2.76 22.21 -25.02
N ALA A 276 2.96 20.99 -24.50
CA ALA A 276 2.42 20.60 -23.20
C ALA A 276 2.87 21.57 -22.08
N PRO A 277 1.95 22.03 -21.21
CA PRO A 277 2.31 22.79 -20.02
C PRO A 277 3.39 22.06 -19.21
N GLU A 278 4.48 22.76 -18.88
CA GLU A 278 5.53 22.18 -18.06
C GLU A 278 5.12 22.16 -16.59
N VAL A 279 5.12 20.97 -15.97
CA VAL A 279 4.79 20.81 -14.55
C VAL A 279 5.74 21.64 -13.70
N TYR A 280 7.04 21.57 -13.97
CA TYR A 280 8.09 22.28 -13.23
C TYR A 280 8.73 23.40 -14.06
N ALA A 281 7.92 24.26 -14.68
CA ALA A 281 8.43 25.41 -15.44
C ALA A 281 9.33 26.34 -14.60
N ASP A 282 8.96 26.55 -13.33
CA ASP A 282 9.59 27.56 -12.47
C ASP A 282 10.72 27.00 -11.58
N ASP A 283 10.73 25.68 -11.31
CA ASP A 283 11.73 25.07 -10.41
C ASP A 283 11.91 23.58 -10.70
N LYS A 284 13.05 23.22 -11.30
CA LYS A 284 13.47 21.84 -11.55
C LYS A 284 14.49 21.31 -10.53
N SER A 285 14.84 22.11 -9.52
CA SER A 285 15.82 21.78 -8.50
C SER A 285 15.22 21.05 -7.29
N HIS A 286 13.95 21.31 -6.95
CA HIS A 286 13.26 20.69 -5.81
C HIS A 286 12.16 19.70 -6.22
N ILE A 287 12.47 18.79 -7.15
CA ILE A 287 11.51 17.77 -7.58
C ILE A 287 11.57 16.57 -6.61
N PRO A 288 10.42 16.05 -6.13
CA PRO A 288 10.39 14.86 -5.29
C PRO A 288 11.07 13.66 -5.97
N VAL A 289 12.02 13.03 -5.28
CA VAL A 289 12.69 11.81 -5.75
C VAL A 289 12.06 10.63 -5.04
N SER A 290 10.77 10.36 -5.32
CA SER A 290 10.00 9.35 -4.59
C SER A 290 9.58 8.14 -5.40
N ALA A 291 9.75 8.17 -6.74
CA ALA A 291 9.15 7.20 -7.65
C ALA A 291 9.41 5.74 -7.25
N GLU A 292 10.62 5.20 -7.44
CA GLU A 292 10.97 3.86 -6.94
C GLU A 292 12.43 3.80 -6.47
N GLY A 293 13.35 4.41 -7.22
CA GLY A 293 14.78 4.47 -6.95
C GLY A 293 15.29 5.82 -6.45
N PHE A 294 16.53 6.12 -6.84
CA PHE A 294 17.27 7.33 -6.50
C PHE A 294 17.46 8.23 -7.72
N ASN A 295 17.89 9.47 -7.49
CA ASN A 295 18.10 10.43 -8.56
C ASN A 295 19.45 10.23 -9.25
N LEU A 296 19.44 9.88 -10.53
CA LEU A 296 20.63 9.90 -11.40
C LEU A 296 20.74 11.24 -12.14
N PRO A 297 21.95 11.73 -12.49
CA PRO A 297 22.10 12.88 -13.37
C PRO A 297 21.31 12.73 -14.68
N GLY A 298 20.65 13.79 -15.11
CA GLY A 298 19.75 13.75 -16.27
C GLY A 298 19.56 15.11 -16.92
N THR A 299 19.06 15.10 -18.14
CA THR A 299 18.70 16.31 -18.90
C THR A 299 17.20 16.37 -19.11
N TRP A 300 16.68 17.60 -19.09
CA TRP A 300 15.26 17.87 -19.29
C TRP A 300 14.99 18.26 -20.74
N GLN A 301 13.88 17.73 -21.25
CA GLN A 301 13.20 18.21 -22.43
C GLN A 301 11.72 18.31 -22.08
N ASN A 302 11.24 19.53 -21.83
CA ASN A 302 9.91 19.80 -21.27
C ASN A 302 9.68 18.97 -19.98
N ASN A 303 8.65 18.12 -19.97
CA ASN A 303 8.27 17.23 -18.87
C ASN A 303 9.03 15.89 -18.84
N VAL A 304 9.97 15.67 -19.77
CA VAL A 304 10.74 14.41 -19.85
C VAL A 304 12.14 14.64 -19.32
N ARG A 305 12.52 13.85 -18.31
CA ARG A 305 13.88 13.82 -17.77
C ARG A 305 14.59 12.54 -18.18
N ARG A 306 15.56 12.63 -19.09
CA ARG A 306 16.36 11.48 -19.53
C ARG A 306 17.61 11.33 -18.66
N SER A 307 17.85 10.13 -18.16
CA SER A 307 19.09 9.81 -17.43
C SER A 307 20.29 9.91 -18.38
N LEU A 308 21.35 10.59 -17.95
CA LEU A 308 22.65 10.57 -18.62
C LEU A 308 23.47 9.33 -18.25
N VAL A 309 23.10 8.65 -17.18
CA VAL A 309 23.80 7.48 -16.66
C VAL A 309 23.17 6.22 -17.24
N LYS A 310 23.97 5.46 -18.00
CA LYS A 310 23.62 4.15 -18.57
C LYS A 310 24.35 3.01 -17.86
N ALA A 311 24.26 2.97 -16.54
CA ALA A 311 25.13 2.17 -15.66
C ALA A 311 25.19 0.67 -16.01
N THR A 312 24.09 0.11 -16.52
CA THR A 312 24.00 -1.32 -16.83
C THR A 312 24.10 -1.64 -18.33
N SER A 313 24.40 -0.65 -19.17
CA SER A 313 24.70 -0.87 -20.59
C SER A 313 26.04 -1.57 -20.79
N TRP A 314 26.15 -2.43 -21.81
CA TRP A 314 27.40 -3.05 -22.22
C TRP A 314 27.57 -2.95 -23.74
N ARG A 315 28.56 -2.17 -24.17
CA ARG A 315 28.81 -1.83 -25.58
C ARG A 315 27.53 -1.32 -26.30
N PRO A 316 26.89 -0.25 -25.82
CA PRO A 316 25.57 0.19 -26.30
C PRO A 316 25.55 0.54 -27.80
N ALA A 317 26.62 1.13 -28.34
CA ALA A 317 26.72 1.39 -29.78
C ALA A 317 26.74 0.10 -30.62
N ALA A 318 27.36 -0.97 -30.12
CA ALA A 318 27.36 -2.27 -30.79
C ALA A 318 25.98 -2.96 -30.68
N ALA A 319 25.31 -2.81 -29.54
CA ALA A 319 23.94 -3.29 -29.34
C ALA A 319 22.98 -2.65 -30.37
N ARG A 320 23.01 -1.32 -30.49
CA ARG A 320 22.19 -0.59 -31.49
C ARG A 320 22.48 -1.03 -32.91
N ARG A 321 23.76 -1.09 -33.32
CA ARG A 321 24.14 -1.59 -34.65
C ARG A 321 23.61 -2.99 -34.92
N ARG A 322 23.60 -3.87 -33.92
CA ARG A 322 23.09 -5.23 -34.08
C ARG A 322 21.57 -5.26 -34.23
N VAL A 323 20.84 -4.45 -33.46
CA VAL A 323 19.39 -4.27 -33.62
C VAL A 323 19.07 -3.69 -35.00
N ASP A 324 19.77 -2.64 -35.43
CA ASP A 324 19.55 -2.00 -36.74
C ASP A 324 19.84 -2.96 -37.90
N ALA A 325 20.89 -3.78 -37.79
CA ALA A 325 21.19 -4.82 -38.77
C ALA A 325 20.10 -5.91 -38.82
N ALA A 326 19.57 -6.33 -37.67
CA ALA A 326 18.46 -7.28 -37.61
C ALA A 326 17.19 -6.69 -38.25
N ARG A 327 16.89 -5.41 -37.97
CA ARG A 327 15.76 -4.68 -38.57
C ARG A 327 15.88 -4.57 -40.10
N ALA A 328 17.09 -4.39 -40.62
CA ALA A 328 17.34 -4.30 -42.06
C ALA A 328 17.42 -5.67 -42.78
N GLY A 329 17.73 -6.74 -42.04
CA GLY A 329 18.02 -8.06 -42.60
C GLY A 329 16.91 -9.09 -42.34
N GLN A 330 16.97 -9.74 -41.17
CA GLN A 330 16.16 -10.92 -40.82
C GLN A 330 15.12 -10.58 -39.73
N PRO A 331 13.81 -10.64 -40.01
CA PRO A 331 12.80 -10.34 -39.01
C PRO A 331 12.56 -11.48 -38.00
N THR A 332 13.04 -12.71 -38.28
CA THR A 332 12.79 -13.89 -37.42
C THR A 332 13.61 -13.88 -36.13
N ASN A 333 14.77 -13.21 -36.11
CA ASN A 333 15.64 -13.17 -34.94
C ASN A 333 15.47 -11.88 -34.10
N LEU A 334 14.56 -10.98 -34.51
CA LEU A 334 14.23 -9.73 -33.83
C LEU A 334 12.82 -9.81 -33.24
N VAL A 335 12.70 -9.46 -31.97
CA VAL A 335 11.43 -9.12 -31.32
C VAL A 335 11.51 -7.67 -30.88
N GLU A 336 10.65 -6.80 -31.42
CA GLU A 336 10.68 -5.36 -31.17
C GLU A 336 9.27 -4.84 -30.93
N HIS A 337 9.03 -4.32 -29.72
CA HIS A 337 7.70 -3.89 -29.27
C HIS A 337 7.77 -2.72 -28.28
N THR A 338 6.64 -2.04 -28.13
CA THR A 338 6.38 -1.12 -27.02
C THR A 338 5.39 -1.74 -26.07
N TYR A 339 5.82 -1.98 -24.83
CA TYR A 339 5.02 -2.56 -23.76
C TYR A 339 4.56 -1.46 -22.80
N ARG A 340 3.36 -1.60 -22.23
CA ARG A 340 2.83 -0.65 -21.26
C ARG A 340 2.31 -1.36 -20.02
N ASN A 341 2.73 -0.87 -18.87
CA ASN A 341 2.18 -1.22 -17.57
C ASN A 341 1.44 -0.02 -16.99
N ALA A 342 0.24 -0.25 -16.47
CA ALA A 342 -0.49 0.75 -15.71
C ALA A 342 0.19 1.02 -14.36
N GLN A 343 -0.13 2.16 -13.75
CA GLN A 343 0.17 2.41 -12.34
C GLN A 343 -0.48 1.34 -11.47
N GLN A 344 0.16 0.97 -10.36
CA GLN A 344 -0.32 -0.07 -9.46
C GLN A 344 -0.40 0.43 -8.03
N VAL A 345 -1.56 0.27 -7.39
CA VAL A 345 -1.75 0.66 -5.97
C VAL A 345 -1.40 -0.50 -5.04
N HIS A 346 -0.73 -0.19 -3.92
CA HIS A 346 -0.28 -1.17 -2.92
C HIS A 346 -1.44 -1.94 -2.29
N THR A 347 -2.55 -1.24 -2.05
CA THR A 347 -3.78 -1.74 -1.42
C THR A 347 -3.52 -2.46 -0.10
N THR A 348 -2.73 -1.83 0.77
CA THR A 348 -2.47 -2.30 2.14
C THR A 348 -3.77 -2.42 2.93
N LEU A 349 -3.87 -3.40 3.82
CA LEU A 349 -5.09 -3.58 4.61
C LEU A 349 -5.18 -2.49 5.69
N GLU A 350 -4.10 -2.23 6.40
CA GLU A 350 -3.98 -1.04 7.25
C GLU A 350 -3.73 0.19 6.35
N PRO A 351 -4.58 1.22 6.40
CA PRO A 351 -4.30 2.50 5.75
C PRO A 351 -3.00 3.14 6.28
N HIS A 352 -2.46 4.12 5.57
CA HIS A 352 -1.41 4.99 6.08
C HIS A 352 -1.95 5.69 7.33
N ALA A 353 -1.21 5.53 8.42
CA ALA A 353 -1.64 5.95 9.74
C ALA A 353 -0.42 6.41 10.54
N SER A 354 -0.61 7.49 11.30
CA SER A 354 0.37 7.98 12.24
C SER A 354 -0.30 8.61 13.45
N LEU A 355 0.32 8.47 14.62
CA LEU A 355 0.00 9.18 15.85
C LEU A 355 1.28 9.83 16.35
N ALA A 356 1.26 11.15 16.52
CA ALA A 356 2.41 11.90 16.99
C ALA A 356 2.11 12.59 18.32
N SER A 357 3.13 12.72 19.16
CA SER A 357 3.10 13.51 20.39
C SER A 357 4.42 14.24 20.62
N TRP A 358 4.33 15.38 21.30
CA TRP A 358 5.46 16.22 21.65
C TRP A 358 5.62 16.29 23.17
N ASP A 359 6.86 16.25 23.64
CA ASP A 359 7.25 16.51 25.03
C ASP A 359 8.12 17.79 25.03
N GLY A 360 7.49 18.92 25.28
CA GLY A 360 8.10 20.23 25.02
C GLY A 360 8.29 20.50 23.51
N PRO A 361 9.15 21.46 23.15
CA PRO A 361 9.30 21.88 21.74
C PRO A 361 10.08 20.88 20.88
N ASP A 362 10.97 20.09 21.49
CA ASP A 362 12.02 19.41 20.74
C ASP A 362 11.89 17.89 20.75
N LYS A 363 11.18 17.28 21.69
CA LYS A 363 11.12 15.81 21.81
C LYS A 363 9.86 15.26 21.15
N LEU A 364 10.04 14.52 20.07
CA LEU A 364 8.99 13.98 19.21
C LEU A 364 8.88 12.46 19.35
N THR A 365 7.69 11.96 19.65
CA THR A 365 7.35 10.53 19.53
C THR A 365 6.35 10.33 18.39
N VAL A 366 6.66 9.41 17.48
CA VAL A 366 5.79 9.07 16.35
C VAL A 366 5.52 7.56 16.33
N TYR A 367 4.25 7.18 16.47
CA TYR A 367 3.75 5.88 16.08
C TYR A 367 3.37 5.95 14.61
N ALA A 368 3.90 5.05 13.78
CA ALA A 368 3.63 5.09 12.34
C ALA A 368 3.51 3.69 11.78
N SER A 369 2.59 3.53 10.83
CA SER A 369 2.55 2.30 10.02
C SER A 369 3.73 2.38 9.03
N THR A 370 4.89 1.83 9.41
CA THR A 370 6.13 1.97 8.63
C THR A 370 6.90 0.66 8.51
N GLN A 371 7.62 0.50 7.39
CA GLN A 371 8.53 -0.61 7.16
C GLN A 371 9.95 -0.36 7.69
N GLY A 372 10.26 0.86 8.15
CA GLY A 372 11.63 1.23 8.50
C GLY A 372 11.71 2.34 9.54
N VAL A 373 11.64 1.97 10.83
CA VAL A 373 11.65 2.93 11.96
C VAL A 373 12.91 3.80 12.01
N HIS A 374 14.10 3.24 11.77
CA HIS A 374 15.37 3.99 11.82
C HIS A 374 15.53 4.97 10.66
N ALA A 375 15.11 4.55 9.45
CA ALA A 375 15.13 5.41 8.28
C ALA A 375 14.14 6.57 8.45
N LEU A 376 12.92 6.27 8.91
CA LEU A 376 11.91 7.29 9.18
C LEU A 376 12.37 8.27 10.28
N ARG A 377 13.02 7.80 11.35
CA ARG A 377 13.60 8.66 12.40
C ARG A 377 14.57 9.68 11.82
N THR A 378 15.45 9.26 10.92
CA THR A 378 16.40 10.18 10.25
C THR A 378 15.67 11.19 9.39
N ILE A 379 14.70 10.74 8.58
CA ILE A 379 13.92 11.64 7.71
C ILE A 379 13.12 12.67 8.54
N LEU A 380 12.55 12.25 9.67
CA LEU A 380 11.79 13.12 10.57
C LEU A 380 12.68 14.16 11.25
N ALA A 381 13.85 13.74 11.73
CA ALA A 381 14.84 14.63 12.33
C ALA A 381 15.25 15.73 11.34
N ASP A 382 15.62 15.34 10.11
CA ASP A 382 16.00 16.28 9.06
C ASP A 382 14.84 17.21 8.64
N HIS A 383 13.60 16.68 8.56
CA HIS A 383 12.45 17.48 8.10
C HIS A 383 11.94 18.48 9.13
N PHE A 384 12.00 18.14 10.42
CA PHE A 384 11.48 18.98 11.51
C PHE A 384 12.56 19.74 12.27
N ASP A 385 13.80 19.76 11.75
CA ASP A 385 14.96 20.43 12.32
C ASP A 385 15.23 20.00 13.77
N LEU A 386 15.33 18.68 13.96
CA LEU A 386 15.61 18.04 15.24
C LEU A 386 16.87 17.19 15.18
N GLU A 387 17.51 16.99 16.31
CA GLU A 387 18.53 15.96 16.48
C GLU A 387 17.89 14.57 16.52
N LYS A 388 18.63 13.55 16.05
CA LYS A 388 18.09 12.18 15.94
C LYS A 388 17.70 11.58 17.29
N GLU A 389 18.35 11.99 18.37
CA GLU A 389 18.09 11.56 19.75
C GLU A 389 16.81 12.16 20.31
N GLN A 390 16.31 13.25 19.71
CA GLN A 390 15.07 13.90 20.07
C GLN A 390 13.85 13.26 19.40
N VAL A 391 14.04 12.33 18.45
CA VAL A 391 12.97 11.67 17.72
C VAL A 391 12.89 10.18 18.06
N GLN A 392 11.74 9.72 18.50
CA GLN A 392 11.40 8.31 18.67
C GLN A 392 10.36 7.90 17.64
N VAL A 393 10.60 6.76 16.96
CA VAL A 393 9.64 6.16 16.02
C VAL A 393 9.29 4.76 16.49
N ASP A 394 8.00 4.48 16.68
CA ASP A 394 7.46 3.20 17.09
C ASP A 394 6.56 2.60 16.00
N SER A 395 6.71 1.30 15.78
CA SER A 395 5.87 0.51 14.89
C SER A 395 5.90 -0.95 15.34
N GLN A 396 5.02 -1.33 16.27
CA GLN A 396 4.91 -2.72 16.72
C GLN A 396 4.47 -3.66 15.59
N TYR A 397 3.41 -3.27 14.87
CA TYR A 397 2.85 -4.02 13.73
C TYR A 397 2.52 -3.11 12.55
N ILE A 398 2.60 -3.68 11.35
CA ILE A 398 2.21 -3.03 10.09
C ILE A 398 1.28 -3.95 9.29
N GLY A 399 0.09 -3.46 8.96
CA GLY A 399 -0.92 -4.20 8.18
C GLY A 399 -0.67 -4.20 6.68
N GLY A 400 0.59 -4.46 6.30
CA GLY A 400 1.10 -4.40 4.94
C GLY A 400 1.66 -3.02 4.57
N GLY A 401 2.78 -3.02 3.87
CA GLY A 401 3.39 -1.80 3.31
C GLY A 401 3.74 -1.95 1.83
N PHE A 402 4.22 -3.12 1.42
CA PHE A 402 4.53 -3.46 0.02
C PHE A 402 5.44 -2.44 -0.71
N GLY A 403 6.19 -1.61 0.03
CA GLY A 403 7.04 -0.53 -0.49
C GLY A 403 6.48 0.88 -0.18
N GLY A 404 5.17 1.05 -0.20
CA GLY A 404 4.50 2.35 -0.01
C GLY A 404 4.73 3.00 1.37
N LYS A 405 5.07 2.20 2.39
CA LYS A 405 5.28 2.65 3.78
C LYS A 405 6.76 2.70 4.20
N GLN A 406 7.68 2.86 3.23
CA GLN A 406 9.13 2.96 3.49
C GLN A 406 9.63 4.39 3.73
N ARG A 407 8.83 5.39 3.37
CA ARG A 407 9.18 6.81 3.43
C ARG A 407 8.24 7.57 4.35
N MET A 408 8.52 8.85 4.58
CA MET A 408 7.59 9.77 5.22
C MET A 408 6.45 10.12 4.25
N TYR A 409 5.21 9.98 4.72
CA TYR A 409 3.98 10.23 3.96
C TYR A 409 3.13 11.32 4.62
N ALA A 410 2.09 11.78 3.91
CA ALA A 410 1.28 12.93 4.29
C ALA A 410 0.67 12.84 5.69
N GLU A 411 0.19 11.67 6.09
CA GLU A 411 -0.43 11.42 7.39
C GLU A 411 0.57 11.58 8.54
N ILE A 412 1.85 11.24 8.33
CA ILE A 412 2.92 11.49 9.31
C ILE A 412 3.13 12.99 9.46
N ILE A 413 3.31 13.72 8.36
CA ILE A 413 3.54 15.18 8.37
C ILE A 413 2.37 15.88 9.07
N ALA A 414 1.14 15.49 8.73
CA ALA A 414 -0.06 16.04 9.34
C ALA A 414 -0.15 15.74 10.83
N ALA A 415 0.06 14.49 11.26
CA ALA A 415 0.01 14.12 12.67
C ALA A 415 1.04 14.92 13.49
N VAL A 416 2.30 14.97 13.03
CA VAL A 416 3.38 15.68 13.72
C VAL A 416 3.10 17.18 13.80
N THR A 417 2.67 17.79 12.70
CA THR A 417 2.36 19.23 12.63
C THR A 417 1.16 19.57 13.52
N LEU A 418 0.08 18.81 13.43
CA LEU A 418 -1.13 19.05 14.22
C LEU A 418 -0.89 18.82 15.70
N ALA A 419 -0.12 17.80 16.09
CA ALA A 419 0.22 17.57 17.49
C ALA A 419 0.99 18.75 18.10
N ARG A 420 1.88 19.39 17.31
CA ARG A 420 2.59 20.59 17.73
C ARG A 420 1.65 21.77 17.92
N TYR A 421 0.72 21.98 16.99
CA TYR A 421 -0.25 23.10 17.06
C TYR A 421 -1.28 22.90 18.18
N ALA A 422 -1.72 21.67 18.41
CA ALA A 422 -2.72 21.33 19.42
C ALA A 422 -2.13 21.24 20.83
N ASN A 423 -0.79 21.11 20.94
CA ASN A 423 -0.11 20.76 22.18
C ASN A 423 -0.73 19.50 22.84
N ALA A 424 -1.06 18.51 22.01
CA ALA A 424 -1.71 17.26 22.40
C ALA A 424 -1.36 16.16 21.38
N PRO A 425 -1.43 14.87 21.74
CA PRO A 425 -1.22 13.80 20.76
C PRO A 425 -2.29 13.85 19.65
N VAL A 426 -1.90 13.68 18.39
CA VAL A 426 -2.83 13.69 17.26
C VAL A 426 -2.62 12.45 16.40
N ARG A 427 -3.70 11.68 16.18
CA ARG A 427 -3.73 10.57 15.23
C ARG A 427 -4.31 11.02 13.90
N VAL A 428 -3.66 10.67 12.80
CA VAL A 428 -4.16 10.85 11.44
C VAL A 428 -4.17 9.49 10.74
N VAL A 429 -5.32 9.11 10.19
CA VAL A 429 -5.51 7.86 9.43
C VAL A 429 -6.10 8.20 8.07
N GLY A 430 -5.45 7.74 7.01
CA GLY A 430 -5.94 7.84 5.64
C GLY A 430 -7.23 7.06 5.44
N SER A 431 -8.15 7.59 4.65
CA SER A 431 -9.34 6.85 4.25
C SER A 431 -9.00 5.73 3.24
N ARG A 432 -9.92 4.79 3.00
CA ARG A 432 -9.73 3.83 1.90
C ARG A 432 -9.65 4.51 0.54
N MET A 433 -10.37 5.61 0.34
CA MET A 433 -10.28 6.37 -0.91
C MET A 433 -8.93 7.06 -1.05
N ASP A 434 -8.37 7.53 0.07
CA ASP A 434 -7.02 8.11 0.11
C ASP A 434 -5.97 7.09 -0.34
N GLU A 435 -6.06 5.88 0.21
CA GLU A 435 -5.19 4.74 -0.15
C GLU A 435 -5.23 4.40 -1.63
N LEU A 436 -6.43 4.45 -2.22
CA LEU A 436 -6.64 4.07 -3.62
C LEU A 436 -6.30 5.16 -4.62
N SER A 437 -6.27 6.42 -4.16
CA SER A 437 -6.19 7.57 -5.06
C SER A 437 -4.83 8.25 -5.03
N TYR A 438 -4.19 8.37 -3.86
CA TYR A 438 -2.98 9.20 -3.75
C TYR A 438 -2.00 8.83 -2.62
N ALA A 439 -2.27 7.83 -1.77
CA ALA A 439 -1.33 7.48 -0.70
C ALA A 439 0.01 6.96 -1.22
N SER A 440 0.00 5.94 -2.09
CA SER A 440 1.19 5.37 -2.70
C SER A 440 0.85 4.53 -3.93
N LEU A 441 1.52 4.80 -5.06
CA LEU A 441 1.38 4.06 -6.32
C LEU A 441 2.74 3.69 -6.90
N ARG A 442 2.85 2.50 -7.49
CA ARG A 442 3.93 2.16 -8.42
C ARG A 442 3.79 3.04 -9.66
N PRO A 443 4.86 3.67 -10.15
CA PRO A 443 4.88 4.31 -11.45
C PRO A 443 4.43 3.38 -12.58
N GLY A 444 3.63 3.90 -13.52
CA GLY A 444 3.40 3.21 -14.79
C GLY A 444 4.69 3.19 -15.60
N VAL A 445 4.87 2.21 -16.48
CA VAL A 445 6.08 2.15 -17.32
C VAL A 445 5.72 1.85 -18.77
N VAL A 446 6.30 2.62 -19.68
CA VAL A 446 6.31 2.32 -21.11
C VAL A 446 7.72 1.85 -21.45
N THR A 447 7.82 0.59 -21.87
CA THR A 447 9.10 -0.04 -22.22
C THR A 447 9.18 -0.23 -23.73
N GLN A 448 10.08 0.49 -24.38
CA GLN A 448 10.46 0.22 -25.76
C GLN A 448 11.60 -0.78 -25.75
N ALA A 449 11.35 -2.00 -26.19
CA ALA A 449 12.31 -3.08 -26.16
C ALA A 449 12.54 -3.65 -27.57
N ALA A 450 13.80 -3.87 -27.91
CA ALA A 450 14.21 -4.67 -29.06
C ALA A 450 15.17 -5.75 -28.57
N LEU A 451 14.90 -7.00 -28.92
CA LEU A 451 15.66 -8.18 -28.55
C LEU A 451 16.09 -8.92 -29.80
N VAL A 452 17.39 -9.05 -29.99
CA VAL A 452 18.00 -9.86 -31.04
C VAL A 452 18.49 -11.16 -30.44
N THR A 453 18.14 -12.25 -31.12
CA THR A 453 18.54 -13.61 -30.78
C THR A 453 19.43 -14.20 -31.87
N LYS A 454 20.17 -15.25 -31.51
CA LYS A 454 20.84 -16.14 -32.46
C LYS A 454 19.83 -17.15 -33.02
N ALA A 455 20.23 -17.89 -34.05
CA ALA A 455 19.41 -18.95 -34.66
C ALA A 455 18.99 -20.06 -33.67
N ASP A 456 19.75 -20.26 -32.60
CA ASP A 456 19.43 -21.22 -31.54
C ASP A 456 18.58 -20.63 -30.40
N GLY A 457 18.10 -19.38 -30.55
CA GLY A 457 17.29 -18.66 -29.57
C GLY A 457 18.07 -18.00 -28.43
N ALA A 458 19.40 -18.14 -28.36
CA ALA A 458 20.20 -17.46 -27.35
C ALA A 458 20.17 -15.92 -27.55
N PRO A 459 20.15 -15.12 -26.47
CA PRO A 459 20.07 -13.68 -26.57
C PRO A 459 21.43 -13.15 -27.04
N GLU A 460 21.41 -12.10 -27.85
CA GLU A 460 22.61 -11.65 -28.55
C GLU A 460 22.82 -10.14 -28.42
N ALA A 461 21.76 -9.37 -28.62
CA ALA A 461 21.74 -7.94 -28.34
C ALA A 461 20.35 -7.49 -27.87
N MET A 462 20.30 -6.42 -27.07
CA MET A 462 19.04 -5.77 -26.74
C MET A 462 19.16 -4.26 -26.58
N THR A 463 18.09 -3.55 -26.87
CA THR A 463 17.94 -2.14 -26.50
C THR A 463 16.67 -2.01 -25.67
N ILE A 464 16.75 -1.37 -24.51
CA ILE A 464 15.61 -1.11 -23.64
C ILE A 464 15.62 0.37 -23.30
N LYS A 465 14.51 1.04 -23.61
CA LYS A 465 14.21 2.38 -23.12
C LYS A 465 12.97 2.32 -22.25
N ALA A 466 13.11 2.62 -20.97
CA ALA A 466 12.01 2.67 -20.02
C ALA A 466 11.63 4.11 -19.74
N PHE A 467 10.36 4.44 -19.96
CA PHE A 467 9.76 5.71 -19.58
C PHE A 467 8.89 5.45 -18.35
N GLY A 468 9.19 6.08 -17.21
CA GLY A 468 8.43 5.94 -15.97
C GLY A 468 7.44 7.09 -15.77
N ASP A 469 6.16 6.78 -15.57
CA ASP A 469 5.07 7.70 -15.23
C ASP A 469 5.05 7.88 -13.72
N SER A 470 5.86 8.83 -13.28
CA SER A 470 6.15 9.03 -11.85
C SER A 470 5.27 10.11 -11.22
N GLY A 471 4.22 10.55 -11.92
CA GLY A 471 3.42 11.70 -11.53
C GLY A 471 4.28 12.95 -11.37
N VAL A 472 4.12 13.65 -10.26
CA VAL A 472 4.94 14.84 -9.93
C VAL A 472 6.36 14.51 -9.46
N ALA A 473 6.73 13.24 -9.35
CA ALA A 473 8.04 12.80 -8.85
C ALA A 473 8.98 12.33 -9.97
N ILE A 474 10.24 12.07 -9.60
CA ILE A 474 11.23 11.34 -10.41
C ILE A 474 11.84 10.19 -9.61
N GLY A 475 12.67 9.39 -10.28
CA GLY A 475 13.44 8.30 -9.68
C GLY A 475 13.06 6.91 -10.17
N SER A 476 12.29 6.77 -11.25
CA SER A 476 12.10 5.48 -11.93
C SER A 476 13.33 5.12 -12.75
N LEU A 477 13.78 3.88 -12.60
CA LEU A 477 15.02 3.30 -13.10
C LEU A 477 14.81 1.90 -13.73
N GLY A 478 13.66 1.66 -14.38
CA GLY A 478 13.26 0.37 -14.96
C GLY A 478 14.35 -0.36 -15.76
N ALA A 479 14.92 0.30 -16.77
CA ALA A 479 15.94 -0.30 -17.64
C ALA A 479 17.25 -0.55 -16.89
N THR A 480 17.66 0.40 -16.05
CA THR A 480 18.85 0.25 -15.20
C THR A 480 18.71 -0.96 -14.27
N MET A 481 17.58 -1.07 -13.57
CA MET A 481 17.32 -2.14 -12.60
C MET A 481 17.18 -3.52 -13.27
N TYR A 482 16.49 -3.62 -14.41
CA TYR A 482 16.50 -4.86 -15.21
C TYR A 482 17.91 -5.23 -15.66
N GLY A 483 18.72 -4.26 -16.08
CA GLY A 483 20.10 -4.49 -16.53
C GLY A 483 21.02 -5.13 -15.50
N LEU A 484 20.71 -5.03 -14.20
CA LEU A 484 21.43 -5.75 -13.13
C LEU A 484 21.17 -7.26 -13.16
N ALA A 485 19.99 -7.67 -13.61
CA ALA A 485 19.56 -9.07 -13.70
C ALA A 485 19.56 -9.62 -15.14
N ALA A 486 19.81 -8.78 -16.15
CA ALA A 486 19.80 -9.12 -17.56
C ALA A 486 20.97 -10.05 -17.94
N PRO A 487 20.81 -10.90 -18.98
CA PRO A 487 21.88 -11.76 -19.46
C PRO A 487 23.08 -10.93 -19.95
N ARG A 488 24.27 -11.56 -19.98
CA ARG A 488 25.52 -10.93 -20.44
C ARG A 488 25.57 -10.86 -21.97
N VAL A 489 24.85 -9.90 -22.53
CA VAL A 489 24.75 -9.65 -23.98
C VAL A 489 24.96 -8.18 -24.30
N LEU A 490 25.20 -7.86 -25.58
CA LEU A 490 25.29 -6.46 -26.03
C LEU A 490 24.01 -5.73 -25.62
N ARG A 491 24.11 -4.63 -24.88
CA ARG A 491 22.91 -3.96 -24.37
C ARG A 491 23.05 -2.46 -24.23
N ASP A 492 21.97 -1.77 -24.60
CA ASP A 492 21.75 -0.34 -24.38
C ASP A 492 20.50 -0.16 -23.50
N MET A 493 20.72 0.29 -22.27
CA MET A 493 19.71 0.51 -21.24
C MET A 493 19.58 2.00 -20.99
N GLU A 494 18.37 2.55 -21.15
CA GLU A 494 18.08 3.96 -20.97
C GLU A 494 16.82 4.15 -20.15
N ASP A 495 16.90 5.05 -19.18
CA ASP A 495 15.77 5.44 -18.33
C ASP A 495 15.39 6.89 -18.60
N ALA A 496 14.08 7.13 -18.68
CA ALA A 496 13.48 8.44 -18.72
C ALA A 496 12.34 8.52 -17.70
N ASN A 497 12.22 9.66 -17.03
CA ASN A 497 11.10 9.95 -16.14
C ASN A 497 10.20 10.95 -16.84
N VAL A 498 8.92 10.64 -16.94
CA VAL A 498 7.90 11.53 -17.50
C VAL A 498 7.10 12.08 -16.34
N VAL A 499 7.20 13.39 -16.13
CA VAL A 499 6.51 14.09 -15.06
C VAL A 499 5.16 14.62 -15.55
N ASN A 500 4.12 14.47 -14.75
CA ASN A 500 2.78 14.97 -15.05
C ASN A 500 2.05 15.37 -13.74
N ASN A 501 0.77 15.73 -13.81
CA ASN A 501 -0.03 16.18 -12.68
C ASN A 501 -0.79 15.07 -11.92
N THR A 502 -0.37 13.80 -12.03
CA THR A 502 -0.84 12.72 -11.15
C THR A 502 -0.03 12.66 -9.84
N PRO A 503 -0.54 12.01 -8.78
CA PRO A 503 0.18 11.87 -7.52
C PRO A 503 1.59 11.28 -7.68
N PRO A 504 2.53 11.60 -6.77
CA PRO A 504 3.90 11.13 -6.88
C PRO A 504 3.97 9.61 -6.81
N GLY A 505 4.81 9.02 -7.67
CA GLY A 505 5.18 7.61 -7.57
C GLY A 505 5.85 7.28 -6.24
N SER A 506 5.76 6.01 -5.84
CA SER A 506 6.32 5.45 -4.61
C SER A 506 6.80 4.01 -4.84
N PRO A 507 7.82 3.55 -4.09
CA PRO A 507 8.39 2.21 -4.29
C PRO A 507 7.34 1.13 -4.07
N PHE A 508 7.28 0.14 -4.96
CA PHE A 508 6.43 -1.04 -4.82
C PHE A 508 7.30 -2.32 -4.85
N ARG A 509 6.91 -3.36 -4.11
CA ARG A 509 7.55 -4.69 -4.03
C ARG A 509 8.19 -5.12 -5.36
N GLY A 510 9.52 -5.21 -5.35
CA GLY A 510 10.33 -5.24 -6.56
C GLY A 510 10.34 -3.85 -7.22
N PRO A 511 11.08 -2.87 -6.68
CA PRO A 511 11.12 -1.53 -7.26
C PRO A 511 11.72 -1.59 -8.68
N ASP A 512 11.03 -0.99 -9.65
CA ASP A 512 11.34 -0.81 -11.07
C ASP A 512 11.50 -2.09 -11.92
N ILE A 513 11.79 -3.24 -11.31
CA ILE A 513 12.06 -4.50 -12.03
C ILE A 513 10.80 -5.11 -12.67
N PRO A 514 9.66 -5.31 -11.98
CA PRO A 514 8.53 -6.07 -12.51
C PRO A 514 7.95 -5.56 -13.83
N PRO A 515 7.74 -4.24 -14.05
CA PRO A 515 7.22 -3.75 -15.33
C PRO A 515 8.13 -4.09 -16.51
N VAL A 516 9.44 -3.85 -16.38
CA VAL A 516 10.41 -4.11 -17.45
C VAL A 516 10.67 -5.61 -17.59
N LEU A 517 10.76 -6.35 -16.49
CA LEU A 517 10.91 -7.81 -16.54
C LEU A 517 9.73 -8.45 -17.26
N TRP A 518 8.49 -8.07 -16.95
CA TRP A 518 7.32 -8.57 -17.67
C TRP A 518 7.45 -8.32 -19.18
N ALA A 519 7.79 -7.10 -19.60
CA ALA A 519 7.97 -6.76 -21.01
C ALA A 519 9.02 -7.66 -21.70
N ILE A 520 10.18 -7.89 -21.06
CA ILE A 520 11.23 -8.73 -21.64
C ILE A 520 10.88 -10.21 -21.62
N GLU A 521 10.14 -10.68 -20.61
CA GLU A 521 9.64 -12.07 -20.57
C GLU A 521 8.61 -12.33 -21.68
N GLN A 522 7.77 -11.34 -22.03
CA GLN A 522 6.91 -11.45 -23.22
C GLN A 522 7.74 -11.54 -24.51
N ALA A 523 8.80 -10.73 -24.62
CA ALA A 523 9.69 -10.77 -25.78
C ALA A 523 10.45 -12.11 -25.91
N ALA A 524 10.81 -12.71 -24.76
CA ALA A 524 11.45 -14.03 -24.71
C ALA A 524 10.51 -15.14 -25.20
N ASP A 525 9.24 -15.12 -24.80
CA ASP A 525 8.23 -16.09 -25.28
C ASP A 525 7.98 -15.95 -26.78
N GLU A 526 7.85 -14.72 -27.29
CA GLU A 526 7.70 -14.51 -28.72
C GLU A 526 8.93 -15.00 -29.50
N ALA A 527 10.14 -14.77 -28.97
CA ALA A 527 11.36 -15.29 -29.58
C ALA A 527 11.34 -16.83 -29.61
N ALA A 528 10.88 -17.49 -28.54
CA ALA A 528 10.72 -18.94 -28.51
C ALA A 528 9.72 -19.42 -29.59
N CYS A 529 8.59 -18.74 -29.74
CA CYS A 529 7.63 -19.04 -30.81
C CYS A 529 8.23 -18.87 -32.21
N LYS A 530 8.96 -17.78 -32.47
CA LYS A 530 9.61 -17.52 -33.77
C LYS A 530 10.64 -18.58 -34.14
N HIS A 531 11.37 -19.11 -33.15
CA HIS A 531 12.36 -20.17 -33.34
C HIS A 531 11.78 -21.59 -33.23
N ASN A 532 10.48 -21.73 -32.92
CA ASN A 532 9.84 -23.01 -32.62
C ASN A 532 10.60 -23.79 -31.52
N LEU A 533 10.94 -23.09 -30.43
CA LEU A 533 11.64 -23.63 -29.27
C LEU A 533 10.70 -23.67 -28.06
N ASP A 534 10.96 -24.61 -27.16
CA ASP A 534 10.36 -24.60 -25.82
C ASP A 534 10.82 -23.33 -25.05
N PRO A 535 9.88 -22.53 -24.50
CA PRO A 535 10.20 -21.26 -23.84
C PRO A 535 11.03 -21.43 -22.55
N VAL A 536 10.94 -22.59 -21.88
CA VAL A 536 11.74 -22.89 -20.68
C VAL A 536 13.18 -23.21 -21.08
N ALA A 537 13.36 -24.05 -22.10
CA ALA A 537 14.66 -24.40 -22.65
C ALA A 537 15.41 -23.18 -23.19
N LEU A 538 14.71 -22.25 -23.84
CA LEU A 538 15.29 -20.98 -24.29
C LEU A 538 15.79 -20.13 -23.11
N ARG A 539 15.02 -20.00 -22.02
CA ARG A 539 15.45 -19.23 -20.83
C ARG A 539 16.67 -19.83 -20.13
N ARG A 540 16.80 -21.15 -20.11
CA ARG A 540 18.03 -21.82 -19.59
C ARG A 540 19.27 -21.39 -20.38
N LYS A 541 19.15 -21.11 -21.69
CA LYS A 541 20.27 -20.57 -22.51
C LYS A 541 20.60 -19.11 -22.20
N TRP A 542 19.66 -18.34 -21.67
CA TRP A 542 19.89 -16.93 -21.33
C TRP A 542 20.71 -16.78 -20.05
N PHE A 543 20.57 -17.74 -19.14
CA PHE A 543 21.23 -17.75 -17.83
C PHE A 543 21.93 -19.09 -17.55
N PRO A 544 22.89 -19.51 -18.40
CA PRO A 544 23.48 -20.85 -18.34
C PRO A 544 24.16 -21.13 -16.99
N ASP A 545 24.74 -20.10 -16.36
CA ASP A 545 25.48 -20.21 -15.10
C ASP A 545 24.61 -19.95 -13.85
N HIS A 546 23.30 -19.72 -14.01
CA HIS A 546 22.44 -19.32 -12.88
C HIS A 546 21.74 -20.53 -12.25
N GLU A 547 22.45 -21.24 -11.37
CA GLU A 547 22.00 -22.47 -10.70
C GLU A 547 20.56 -22.39 -10.15
N ILE A 548 20.22 -21.34 -9.41
CA ILE A 548 18.88 -21.18 -8.81
C ILE A 548 17.78 -21.08 -9.88
N ARG A 549 18.00 -20.29 -10.95
CA ARG A 549 17.03 -20.16 -12.04
C ARG A 549 16.85 -21.48 -12.77
N ASN A 550 17.95 -22.19 -13.01
CA ASN A 550 17.93 -23.47 -13.70
C ASN A 550 17.32 -24.62 -12.86
N ARG A 551 17.16 -24.44 -11.54
CA ARG A 551 16.38 -25.37 -10.69
C ARG A 551 14.88 -25.06 -10.68
N LEU A 552 14.51 -23.79 -10.87
CA LEU A 552 13.12 -23.33 -10.85
C LEU A 552 12.42 -23.44 -12.21
N LEU A 553 13.20 -23.43 -13.30
CA LEU A 553 12.82 -23.69 -14.68
C LEU A 553 13.07 -25.16 -15.03
#